data_AF-A0A379E2S8-F1
#
_entry.id   AF-A0A379E2S8-F1
#
_cell.length_a   1.000
_cell.length_b   1.000
_cell.length_c   1.000
_cell.angle_alpha   90.00
_cell.angle_beta   90.00
_cell.angle_gamma   90.00
#
_symmetry.space_group_name_H-M   'P 1'
#
loop_
_entity.id
_entity.type
_entity.pdbx_description
1 polymer ?
#
loop_
_entity_poly.entity_id
_entity_poly.type
_entity_poly.pdbx_seq_one_letter_code
_entity_poly.pdbx_strand_id
1 'polypeptide(L)'
;MVRGYFHAFFSGQGEVLYPGKKRLEAKEYKRIVVDNFENFSSHFVTVLFPVLVRLNYSDVEAVTEDMKRHHFSGSTPSKILLRYACGNKKLYELVTTEYQKHMCALLEGHLMSADAYFSDCPPLTGDDSVSVSLAIRSLVRVQMQAYASGITLAKTEAAGLRQATVYRLMLSGMMSLLHETPVNLEEENLEMMFRKVALNSENFETLMNEMNQAYEDLV
;
A
#
# COMPACT_ATOMS: atom_id res chain seq x y z
N MET A 1 -4.44 3.71 -0.16
CA MET A 1 -3.22 3.21 0.53
C MET A 1 -3.39 1.81 1.13
N VAL A 2 -4.38 1.57 2.00
CA VAL A 2 -4.57 0.27 2.69
C VAL A 2 -4.71 -0.89 1.70
N ARG A 3 -5.59 -0.77 0.69
CA ARG A 3 -5.68 -1.73 -0.42
C ARG A 3 -4.35 -1.99 -1.13
N GLY A 4 -3.64 -0.90 -1.44
CA GLY A 4 -2.32 -0.96 -2.08
C GLY A 4 -1.32 -1.80 -1.28
N TYR A 5 -1.27 -1.62 0.05
CA TYR A 5 -0.42 -2.41 0.93
C TYR A 5 -0.68 -3.91 0.79
N PHE A 6 -1.94 -4.34 0.94
CA PHE A 6 -2.29 -5.76 0.93
C PHE A 6 -1.97 -6.41 -0.41
N HIS A 7 -2.33 -5.75 -1.51
CA HIS A 7 -2.04 -6.26 -2.85
C HIS A 7 -0.53 -6.36 -3.11
N ALA A 8 0.24 -5.37 -2.67
CA ALA A 8 1.69 -5.35 -2.83
C ALA A 8 2.41 -6.41 -1.98
N PHE A 9 2.09 -6.46 -0.68
CA PHE A 9 2.69 -7.40 0.27
C PHE A 9 2.48 -8.86 -0.17
N PHE A 10 1.24 -9.21 -0.53
CA PHE A 10 0.93 -10.58 -0.98
C PHE A 10 1.48 -10.88 -2.38
N SER A 11 1.69 -9.87 -3.23
CA SER A 11 2.42 -10.09 -4.48
C SER A 11 3.88 -10.47 -4.21
N GLY A 12 4.55 -9.79 -3.27
CA GLY A 12 5.93 -10.10 -2.88
C GLY A 12 6.07 -11.48 -2.26
N GLN A 13 5.23 -11.79 -1.26
CA GLN A 13 5.20 -13.12 -0.64
C GLN A 13 4.88 -14.21 -1.66
N GLY A 14 3.88 -13.97 -2.52
CA GLY A 14 3.43 -14.94 -3.50
C GLY A 14 4.51 -15.31 -4.52
N GLU A 15 5.26 -14.33 -5.01
CA GLU A 15 6.32 -14.58 -5.99
C GLU A 15 7.49 -15.40 -5.46
N VAL A 16 7.79 -15.24 -4.18
CA VAL A 16 8.90 -15.92 -3.51
C VAL A 16 8.47 -17.32 -3.07
N LEU A 17 7.34 -17.43 -2.37
CA LEU A 17 6.87 -18.69 -1.80
C LEU A 17 6.27 -19.62 -2.86
N TYR A 18 5.73 -19.07 -3.95
CA TYR A 18 5.04 -19.82 -5.00
C TYR A 18 5.55 -19.40 -6.40
N PRO A 19 6.84 -19.64 -6.71
CA PRO A 19 7.45 -19.18 -7.96
C PRO A 19 6.74 -19.78 -9.18
N GLY A 20 6.56 -18.96 -10.22
CA GLY A 20 5.88 -19.35 -11.46
C GLY A 20 4.35 -19.30 -11.41
N LYS A 21 3.73 -19.11 -10.24
CA LYS A 21 2.28 -18.90 -10.15
C LYS A 21 1.90 -17.47 -10.53
N LYS A 22 0.92 -17.34 -11.44
CA LYS A 22 0.33 -16.04 -11.81
C LYS A 22 -0.61 -15.49 -10.74
N ARG A 23 -1.27 -16.38 -9.99
CA ARG A 23 -2.24 -16.03 -8.95
C ARG A 23 -2.18 -17.08 -7.83
N LEU A 24 -2.29 -16.61 -6.59
CA LEU A 24 -2.37 -17.46 -5.42
C LEU A 24 -3.76 -18.09 -5.28
N GLU A 25 -3.78 -19.34 -4.82
CA GLU A 25 -4.98 -20.07 -4.43
C GLU A 25 -5.41 -19.70 -3.00
N ALA A 26 -6.66 -19.99 -2.65
CA ALA A 26 -7.20 -19.65 -1.33
C ALA A 26 -6.39 -20.24 -0.17
N LYS A 27 -5.88 -21.47 -0.31
CA LYS A 27 -5.03 -22.11 0.69
C LYS A 27 -3.70 -21.37 0.90
N GLU A 28 -3.18 -20.74 -0.14
CA GLU A 28 -1.87 -20.06 -0.15
C GLU A 28 -1.99 -18.68 0.51
N TYR A 29 -3.07 -17.95 0.22
CA TYR A 29 -3.41 -16.73 0.95
C TYR A 29 -3.54 -17.01 2.45
N LYS A 30 -4.34 -18.02 2.82
CA LYS A 30 -4.52 -18.38 4.23
C LYS A 30 -3.22 -18.82 4.88
N ARG A 31 -2.36 -19.54 4.15
CA ARG A 31 -1.05 -19.94 4.66
C ARG A 31 -0.16 -18.74 4.95
N ILE A 32 -0.04 -17.79 4.02
CA ILE A 32 0.72 -16.55 4.23
C ILE A 32 0.18 -15.77 5.44
N VAL A 33 -1.15 -15.68 5.58
CA VAL A 33 -1.78 -15.00 6.73
C VAL A 33 -1.39 -15.68 8.04
N VAL A 34 -1.52 -17.00 8.13
CA VAL A 34 -1.18 -17.77 9.35
C VAL A 34 0.29 -17.62 9.69
N ASP A 35 1.18 -17.75 8.71
CA ASP A 35 2.63 -17.68 8.91
C ASP A 35 3.11 -16.29 9.37
N ASN A 36 2.32 -15.24 9.10
CA ASN A 36 2.63 -13.86 9.47
C ASN A 36 1.73 -13.31 10.59
N PHE A 37 0.75 -14.07 11.10
CA PHE A 37 -0.39 -13.56 11.86
C PHE A 37 0.02 -12.70 13.06
N GLU A 38 1.00 -13.15 13.83
CA GLU A 38 1.47 -12.46 15.04
C GLU A 38 2.09 -11.09 14.74
N ASN A 39 2.74 -10.94 13.59
CA ASN A 39 3.52 -9.74 13.25
C ASN A 39 2.90 -8.93 12.11
N PHE A 40 1.80 -9.39 11.52
CA PHE A 40 1.23 -8.78 10.31
C PHE A 40 0.84 -7.31 10.54
N SER A 41 0.20 -7.00 11.67
CA SER A 41 -0.13 -5.61 12.02
C SER A 41 1.11 -4.74 12.22
N SER A 42 2.21 -5.31 12.70
CA SER A 42 3.47 -4.59 12.86
C SER A 42 4.05 -4.21 11.50
N HIS A 43 4.13 -5.16 10.58
CA HIS A 43 4.58 -4.89 9.21
C HIS A 43 3.70 -3.86 8.49
N PHE A 44 2.38 -3.95 8.66
CA PHE A 44 1.45 -2.96 8.11
C PHE A 44 1.76 -1.56 8.61
N VAL A 45 1.91 -1.40 9.93
CA VAL A 45 2.20 -0.10 10.52
C VAL A 45 3.58 0.41 10.12
N THR A 46 4.61 -0.43 10.08
CA THR A 46 5.95 -0.02 9.64
C THR A 46 5.94 0.60 8.24
N VAL A 47 5.14 0.05 7.31
CA VAL A 47 5.02 0.60 5.95
C VAL A 47 4.21 1.88 5.91
N LEU A 48 3.07 1.94 6.61
CA LEU A 48 2.17 3.10 6.54
C LEU A 48 2.64 4.29 7.39
N PHE A 49 3.36 4.04 8.49
CA PHE A 49 3.74 5.05 9.47
C PHE A 49 4.44 6.27 8.84
N PRO A 50 5.56 6.14 8.10
CA PRO A 50 6.24 7.31 7.55
C PRO A 50 5.36 8.09 6.56
N VAL A 51 4.48 7.40 5.82
CA VAL A 51 3.59 8.03 4.85
C VAL A 51 2.46 8.78 5.56
N LEU A 52 1.85 8.19 6.59
CA LEU A 52 0.83 8.84 7.40
C LEU A 52 1.38 10.04 8.17
N VAL A 53 2.60 9.95 8.69
CA VAL A 53 3.29 11.10 9.29
C VAL A 53 3.42 12.24 8.28
N ARG A 54 3.89 11.96 7.06
CA ARG A 54 4.03 12.97 6.00
C ARG A 54 2.70 13.58 5.57
N LEU A 55 1.61 12.82 5.64
CA LEU A 55 0.28 13.29 5.26
C LEU A 55 -0.35 14.19 6.34
N ASN A 56 -0.11 13.90 7.62
CA ASN A 56 -0.82 14.54 8.73
C ASN A 56 0.01 15.60 9.47
N TYR A 57 1.32 15.65 9.25
CA TYR A 57 2.23 16.54 9.95
C TYR A 57 3.05 17.36 8.95
N SER A 58 3.04 18.68 9.14
CA SER A 58 3.78 19.61 8.28
C SER A 58 5.27 19.67 8.60
N ASP A 59 5.66 19.34 9.84
CA ASP A 59 7.03 19.43 10.35
C ASP A 59 7.51 18.05 10.83
N VAL A 60 8.40 17.44 10.03
CA VAL A 60 8.97 16.11 10.30
C VAL A 60 10.00 16.15 11.44
N GLU A 61 10.69 17.27 11.63
CA GLU A 61 11.66 17.44 12.71
C GLU A 61 10.94 17.51 14.05
N ALA A 62 9.83 18.25 14.12
CA ALA A 62 8.97 18.30 15.29
C ALA A 62 8.39 16.93 15.64
N VAL A 63 7.97 16.13 14.64
CA VAL A 63 7.52 14.75 14.86
C VAL A 63 8.64 13.89 15.44
N THR A 64 9.86 14.03 14.93
CA THR A 64 11.02 13.26 15.41
C THR A 64 11.38 13.62 16.87
N GLU A 65 11.35 14.91 17.20
CA GLU A 65 11.50 15.42 18.57
C GLU A 65 10.42 14.85 19.50
N ASP A 66 9.16 14.91 19.07
CA ASP A 66 8.01 14.47 19.87
C ASP A 66 8.01 12.96 20.10
N MET A 67 8.36 12.16 19.08
CA MET A 67 8.57 10.72 19.21
C MET A 67 9.67 10.38 20.23
N LYS A 68 10.77 11.16 20.27
CA LYS A 68 11.83 10.99 21.27
C LYS A 68 11.33 11.31 22.68
N ARG A 69 10.55 12.39 22.84
CA ARG A 69 9.94 12.78 24.12
C ARG A 69 8.98 11.72 24.64
N HIS A 70 8.27 11.04 23.74
CA HIS A 70 7.38 9.93 24.06
C HIS A 70 8.08 8.56 24.16
N HIS A 71 9.41 8.52 24.05
CA HIS A 71 10.23 7.30 24.11
C HIS A 71 9.79 6.20 23.13
N PHE A 72 9.36 6.61 21.93
CA PHE A 72 9.04 5.65 20.88
C PHE A 72 10.31 4.89 20.46
N SER A 73 10.14 3.58 20.30
CA SER A 73 11.21 2.62 20.04
C SER A 73 10.67 1.41 19.27
N GLY A 74 11.55 0.49 18.88
CA GLY A 74 11.16 -0.74 18.17
C GLY A 74 10.20 -1.67 18.93
N SER A 75 10.05 -1.50 20.25
CA SER A 75 9.08 -2.23 21.07
C SER A 75 7.74 -1.51 21.24
N THR A 76 7.59 -0.31 20.66
CA THR A 76 6.35 0.47 20.78
C THR A 76 5.23 -0.28 20.07
N PRO A 77 4.09 -0.53 20.75
CA PRO A 77 2.98 -1.25 20.15
C PRO A 77 2.49 -0.59 18.85
N SER A 78 2.28 -1.37 17.80
CA SER A 78 1.86 -0.88 16.47
C SER A 78 0.58 -0.06 16.53
N LYS A 79 -0.33 -0.38 17.47
CA LYS A 79 -1.54 0.40 17.73
C LYS A 79 -1.24 1.85 18.14
N ILE A 80 -0.23 2.06 18.97
CA ILE A 80 0.16 3.39 19.45
C ILE A 80 0.80 4.18 18.32
N LEU A 81 1.72 3.56 17.57
CA LEU A 81 2.37 4.17 16.41
C LEU A 81 1.36 4.56 15.33
N LEU A 82 0.40 3.69 15.01
CA LEU A 82 -0.64 3.98 14.03
C LEU A 82 -1.53 5.14 14.48
N ARG A 83 -1.97 5.12 15.75
CA ARG A 83 -2.80 6.19 16.30
C ARG A 83 -2.07 7.54 16.27
N TYR A 84 -0.78 7.53 16.58
CA TYR A 84 0.06 8.71 16.46
C TYR A 84 0.12 9.19 15.01
N ALA A 85 0.55 8.34 14.07
CA ALA A 85 0.72 8.74 12.67
C ALA A 85 -0.57 9.24 12.00
N CYS A 86 -1.74 8.76 12.43
CA CYS A 86 -3.04 9.26 11.95
C CYS A 86 -3.39 10.68 12.43
N GLY A 87 -2.78 11.19 13.50
CA GLY A 87 -3.01 12.54 14.05
C GLY A 87 -4.40 12.80 14.65
N ASN A 88 -5.44 12.08 14.22
CA ASN A 88 -6.80 12.23 14.70
C ASN A 88 -7.57 10.89 14.73
N LYS A 89 -8.66 10.87 15.51
CA LYS A 89 -9.48 9.67 15.74
C LYS A 89 -10.20 9.18 14.47
N LYS A 90 -10.75 10.11 13.67
CA LYS A 90 -11.52 9.79 12.45
C LYS A 90 -10.68 9.03 11.43
N LEU A 91 -9.45 9.50 11.16
CA LEU A 91 -8.52 8.82 10.25
C LEU A 91 -8.06 7.47 10.80
N TYR A 92 -7.77 7.39 12.10
CA TYR A 92 -7.41 6.13 12.75
C TYR A 92 -8.53 5.07 12.62
N GLU A 93 -9.79 5.45 12.86
CA GLU A 93 -10.95 4.57 12.70
C GLU A 93 -11.15 4.14 11.24
N LEU A 94 -10.94 5.06 10.29
CA LEU A 94 -11.02 4.74 8.86
C LEU A 94 -9.95 3.72 8.45
N VAL A 95 -8.68 3.96 8.80
CA VAL A 95 -7.57 3.05 8.45
C VAL A 95 -7.76 1.67 9.09
N THR A 96 -8.20 1.61 10.35
CA THR A 96 -8.45 0.34 11.04
C THR A 96 -9.64 -0.42 10.47
N THR A 97 -10.72 0.27 10.09
CA THR A 97 -11.88 -0.33 9.42
C THR A 97 -11.47 -0.92 8.07
N GLU A 98 -10.74 -0.17 7.24
CA GLU A 98 -10.26 -0.67 5.93
C GLU A 98 -9.28 -1.84 6.07
N TYR A 99 -8.40 -1.80 7.08
CA TYR A 99 -7.52 -2.92 7.40
C TYR A 99 -8.32 -4.18 7.76
N GLN A 100 -9.34 -4.05 8.61
CA GLN A 100 -10.18 -5.18 9.01
C GLN A 100 -10.93 -5.80 7.82
N LYS A 101 -11.51 -4.98 6.93
CA LYS A 101 -12.16 -5.47 5.71
C LYS A 101 -11.23 -6.33 4.85
N HIS A 102 -9.99 -5.89 4.66
CA HIS A 102 -9.01 -6.67 3.90
C HIS A 102 -8.54 -7.94 4.63
N MET A 103 -8.40 -7.89 5.96
CA MET A 103 -8.12 -9.10 6.75
C MET A 103 -9.25 -10.12 6.64
N CYS A 104 -10.52 -9.71 6.66
CA CYS A 104 -11.66 -10.60 6.46
C CYS A 104 -11.60 -11.30 5.09
N ALA A 105 -11.38 -10.54 3.99
CA ALA A 105 -11.22 -11.11 2.66
C ALA A 105 -10.07 -12.14 2.60
N LEU A 106 -8.95 -11.85 3.28
CA LEU A 106 -7.81 -12.77 3.34
C LEU A 106 -8.10 -14.07 4.11
N LEU A 107 -8.89 -13.99 5.19
CA LEU A 107 -9.35 -15.17 5.92
C LEU A 107 -10.31 -16.03 5.09
N GLU A 108 -11.06 -15.40 4.19
CA GLU A 108 -11.86 -16.09 3.16
C GLU A 108 -10.99 -16.70 2.06
N GLY A 109 -9.76 -16.19 1.87
CA GLY A 109 -8.73 -16.75 1.01
C GLY A 109 -8.52 -15.97 -0.28
N HIS A 110 -8.79 -14.67 -0.29
CA HIS A 110 -8.53 -13.82 -1.44
C HIS A 110 -8.18 -12.39 -1.05
N LEU A 111 -7.62 -11.65 -2.00
CA LEU A 111 -7.56 -10.19 -1.89
C LEU A 111 -8.92 -9.60 -2.26
N MET A 112 -9.25 -8.43 -1.72
CA MET A 112 -10.41 -7.66 -2.16
C MET A 112 -10.27 -7.28 -3.65
N SER A 113 -11.31 -7.54 -4.44
CA SER A 113 -11.34 -7.19 -5.87
C SER A 113 -11.42 -5.67 -6.08
N ALA A 114 -11.29 -5.22 -7.34
CA ALA A 114 -11.55 -3.82 -7.66
C ALA A 114 -13.04 -3.50 -7.48
N ASP A 115 -13.93 -4.35 -8.00
CA ASP A 115 -15.39 -4.14 -7.92
C ASP A 115 -15.88 -4.02 -6.48
N ALA A 116 -15.46 -4.94 -5.60
CA ALA A 116 -15.82 -4.90 -4.18
C ALA A 116 -15.22 -3.70 -3.45
N TYR A 117 -14.06 -3.21 -3.89
CA TYR A 117 -13.50 -1.98 -3.36
C TYR A 117 -14.35 -0.78 -3.75
N PHE A 118 -14.70 -0.63 -5.03
CA PHE A 118 -15.47 0.52 -5.52
C PHE A 118 -16.92 0.51 -5.06
N SER A 119 -17.55 -0.65 -4.85
CA SER A 119 -18.92 -0.72 -4.32
C SER A 119 -19.02 -0.16 -2.90
N ASP A 120 -17.95 -0.30 -2.12
CA ASP A 120 -17.91 0.04 -0.70
C ASP A 120 -17.09 1.32 -0.42
N CYS A 121 -16.44 1.89 -1.44
CA CYS A 121 -15.60 3.07 -1.31
C CYS A 121 -16.47 4.33 -1.22
N PRO A 122 -16.43 5.09 -0.11
CA PRO A 122 -17.17 6.33 -0.03
C PRO A 122 -16.59 7.36 -1.02
N PRO A 123 -17.43 8.23 -1.61
CA PRO A 123 -16.97 9.25 -2.53
C PRO A 123 -16.07 10.27 -1.80
N LEU A 124 -15.01 10.70 -2.48
CA LEU A 124 -14.03 11.69 -1.98
C LEU A 124 -14.69 13.09 -1.89
N THR A 125 -15.37 13.37 -0.78
CA THR A 125 -16.22 14.58 -0.62
C THR A 125 -15.84 15.46 0.57
N GLY A 126 -14.59 15.39 1.04
CA GLY A 126 -14.16 16.05 2.28
C GLY A 126 -13.18 17.22 2.09
N ASP A 127 -13.30 18.23 2.96
CA ASP A 127 -12.32 19.31 3.15
C ASP A 127 -10.93 18.80 3.60
N ASP A 128 -10.87 17.58 4.15
CA ASP A 128 -9.65 16.90 4.63
C ASP A 128 -8.80 16.29 3.48
N SER A 129 -8.91 16.82 2.25
CA SER A 129 -8.23 16.28 1.07
C SER A 129 -6.77 16.72 1.00
N VAL A 130 -5.90 15.84 0.49
CA VAL A 130 -4.51 16.18 0.17
C VAL A 130 -4.37 16.43 -1.33
N SER A 131 -3.28 17.10 -1.73
CA SER A 131 -3.00 17.29 -3.16
C SER A 131 -2.86 15.95 -3.87
N VAL A 132 -3.36 15.88 -5.11
CA VAL A 132 -3.30 14.65 -5.93
C VAL A 132 -1.86 14.16 -6.08
N SER A 133 -0.90 15.08 -6.28
CA SER A 133 0.52 14.72 -6.35
C SER A 133 1.00 14.04 -5.06
N LEU A 134 0.66 14.58 -3.88
CA LEU A 134 1.05 13.96 -2.61
C LEU A 134 0.36 12.59 -2.41
N ALA A 135 -0.90 12.45 -2.84
CA ALA A 135 -1.62 11.18 -2.77
C ALA A 135 -0.99 10.09 -3.66
N ILE A 136 -0.61 10.45 -4.89
CA ILE A 136 0.09 9.55 -5.82
C ILE A 136 1.42 9.11 -5.20
N ARG A 137 2.22 10.05 -4.70
CA ARG A 137 3.52 9.73 -4.09
C ARG A 137 3.35 8.79 -2.89
N SER A 138 2.37 9.08 -2.03
CA SER A 138 2.04 8.28 -0.86
C SER A 138 1.62 6.85 -1.23
N LEU A 139 0.82 6.69 -2.28
CA LEU A 139 0.42 5.40 -2.81
C LEU A 139 1.63 4.59 -3.30
N VAL A 140 2.49 5.20 -4.13
CA VAL A 140 3.70 4.57 -4.67
C VAL A 140 4.57 4.06 -3.54
N ARG A 141 4.84 4.92 -2.54
CA ARG A 141 5.67 4.57 -1.38
C ARG A 141 5.13 3.39 -0.60
N VAL A 142 3.82 3.37 -0.31
CA VAL A 142 3.19 2.23 0.38
C VAL A 142 3.33 0.94 -0.43
N GLN A 143 3.03 0.98 -1.74
CA GLN A 143 3.05 -0.24 -2.56
C GLN A 143 4.47 -0.76 -2.78
N MET A 144 5.43 0.11 -3.06
CA MET A 144 6.84 -0.28 -3.24
C MET A 144 7.42 -0.88 -1.95
N GLN A 145 7.23 -0.21 -0.81
CA GLN A 145 7.73 -0.69 0.47
C GLN A 145 7.04 -1.98 0.92
N ALA A 146 5.72 -2.10 0.74
CA ALA A 146 4.98 -3.32 1.08
C ALA A 146 5.41 -4.51 0.20
N TYR A 147 5.65 -4.28 -1.08
CA TYR A 147 6.12 -5.30 -2.00
C TYR A 147 7.52 -5.79 -1.62
N ALA A 148 8.46 -4.87 -1.39
CA ALA A 148 9.80 -5.18 -0.91
C ALA A 148 9.75 -5.95 0.42
N SER A 149 8.95 -5.49 1.39
CA SER A 149 8.78 -6.16 2.68
C SER A 149 8.23 -7.57 2.52
N GLY A 150 7.26 -7.77 1.62
CA GLY A 150 6.70 -9.08 1.31
C GLY A 150 7.73 -10.05 0.75
N ILE A 151 8.64 -9.57 -0.10
CA ILE A 151 9.76 -10.37 -0.61
C ILE A 151 10.74 -10.72 0.52
N THR A 152 11.21 -9.72 1.27
CA THR A 152 12.22 -9.91 2.32
C THR A 152 11.75 -10.90 3.40
N LEU A 153 10.49 -10.83 3.79
CA LEU A 153 9.92 -11.70 4.81
C LEU A 153 9.71 -13.14 4.36
N ALA A 154 9.60 -13.39 3.05
CA ALA A 154 9.50 -14.74 2.49
C ALA A 154 10.85 -15.51 2.56
N LYS A 155 11.95 -14.86 2.97
CA LYS A 155 13.22 -15.46 3.43
C LYS A 155 13.86 -16.47 2.47
N THR A 156 13.95 -16.14 1.19
CA THR A 156 14.92 -16.77 0.28
C THR A 156 15.80 -15.70 -0.34
N GLU A 157 16.96 -16.09 -0.90
CA GLU A 157 17.96 -15.20 -1.51
C GLU A 157 17.32 -14.04 -2.29
N ALA A 158 17.93 -12.85 -2.15
CA ALA A 158 17.42 -11.54 -2.59
C ALA A 158 16.72 -11.59 -3.96
N ALA A 159 15.42 -11.85 -3.95
CA ALA A 159 14.60 -11.69 -5.14
C ALA A 159 14.48 -10.18 -5.38
N GLY A 160 15.05 -9.69 -6.46
CA GLY A 160 14.91 -8.28 -6.84
C GLY A 160 13.45 -7.94 -7.14
N LEU A 161 13.12 -6.65 -7.05
CA LEU A 161 11.78 -6.14 -7.39
C LEU A 161 11.48 -6.43 -8.87
N ARG A 162 10.53 -7.33 -9.14
CA ARG A 162 10.11 -7.61 -10.52
C ARG A 162 9.33 -6.43 -11.12
N GLN A 163 9.88 -5.86 -12.19
CA GLN A 163 9.32 -4.71 -12.90
C GLN A 163 7.86 -4.91 -13.33
N ALA A 164 7.51 -6.08 -13.88
CA ALA A 164 6.14 -6.38 -14.30
C ALA A 164 5.13 -6.29 -13.14
N THR A 165 5.53 -6.73 -11.94
CA THR A 165 4.68 -6.67 -10.75
C THR A 165 4.57 -5.27 -10.20
N VAL A 166 5.68 -4.50 -10.21
CA VAL A 166 5.63 -3.06 -9.91
C VAL A 166 4.63 -2.37 -10.82
N TYR A 167 4.71 -2.56 -12.14
CA TYR A 167 3.77 -1.91 -13.06
C TYR A 167 2.32 -2.30 -12.83
N ARG A 168 2.03 -3.59 -12.63
CA ARG A 168 0.66 -4.05 -12.31
C ARG A 168 0.14 -3.43 -11.01
N LEU A 169 0.99 -3.32 -9.98
CA LEU A 169 0.63 -2.70 -8.71
C LEU A 169 0.33 -1.21 -8.88
N MET A 170 1.15 -0.49 -9.64
CA MET A 170 0.97 0.94 -9.89
C MET A 170 -0.30 1.22 -10.70
N LEU A 171 -0.58 0.43 -11.75
CA LEU A 171 -1.85 0.54 -12.50
C LEU A 171 -3.06 0.34 -11.58
N SER A 172 -3.08 -0.74 -10.79
CA SER A 172 -4.15 -1.04 -9.84
C SER A 172 -4.30 0.04 -8.75
N GLY A 173 -3.17 0.57 -8.27
CA GLY A 173 -3.12 1.62 -7.26
C GLY A 173 -3.69 2.94 -7.78
N MET A 174 -3.21 3.40 -8.95
CA MET A 174 -3.67 4.63 -9.59
C MET A 174 -5.15 4.57 -9.94
N MET A 175 -5.61 3.43 -10.46
CA MET A 175 -7.03 3.17 -10.68
C MET A 175 -7.83 3.34 -9.38
N SER A 176 -7.38 2.73 -8.28
CA SER A 176 -8.06 2.84 -6.98
C SER A 176 -8.03 4.25 -6.38
N LEU A 177 -7.05 5.08 -6.76
CA LEU A 177 -6.83 6.40 -6.19
C LEU A 177 -7.60 7.49 -6.95
N LEU A 178 -7.63 7.42 -8.28
CA LEU A 178 -8.07 8.52 -9.14
C LEU A 178 -9.42 8.29 -9.83
N HIS A 179 -9.94 7.06 -9.81
CA HIS A 179 -11.17 6.69 -10.50
C HIS A 179 -12.26 6.36 -9.49
N GLU A 180 -13.51 6.49 -9.92
CA GLU A 180 -14.69 6.11 -9.12
C GLU A 180 -15.19 4.70 -9.44
N THR A 181 -14.76 4.15 -10.58
CA THR A 181 -15.13 2.81 -11.06
C THR A 181 -13.91 2.08 -11.63
N PRO A 182 -13.93 0.74 -11.71
CA PRO A 182 -12.90 -0.02 -12.39
C PRO A 182 -12.68 0.45 -13.83
N VAL A 183 -11.41 0.59 -14.22
CA VAL A 183 -11.00 0.96 -15.57
C VAL A 183 -10.66 -0.31 -16.36
N ASN A 184 -11.24 -0.47 -17.55
CA ASN A 184 -10.88 -1.56 -18.45
C ASN A 184 -9.54 -1.26 -19.15
N LEU A 185 -8.60 -2.20 -19.07
CA LEU A 185 -7.24 -2.11 -19.62
C LEU A 185 -6.93 -3.20 -20.67
N GLU A 186 -7.86 -4.09 -21.02
CA GLU A 186 -7.56 -5.33 -21.77
C GLU A 186 -7.03 -5.13 -23.20
N GLU A 187 -7.24 -3.97 -23.81
CA GLU A 187 -6.88 -3.69 -25.23
C GLU A 187 -5.78 -2.64 -25.41
N GLU A 188 -5.16 -2.18 -24.32
CA GLU A 188 -4.20 -1.07 -24.36
C GLU A 188 -2.75 -1.56 -24.25
N ASN A 189 -1.82 -0.86 -24.89
CA ASN A 189 -0.40 -1.06 -24.60
C ASN A 189 -0.05 -0.46 -23.23
N LEU A 190 1.10 -0.86 -22.64
CA LEU A 190 1.47 -0.47 -21.28
C LEU A 190 1.49 1.05 -21.06
N GLU A 191 2.01 1.82 -22.02
CA GLU A 191 2.04 3.29 -21.93
C GLU A 191 0.63 3.87 -21.88
N MET A 192 -0.25 3.39 -22.77
CA MET A 192 -1.65 3.81 -22.84
C MET A 192 -2.39 3.48 -21.54
N MET A 193 -2.16 2.28 -20.97
CA MET A 193 -2.73 1.88 -19.68
C MET A 193 -2.35 2.88 -18.59
N PHE A 194 -1.07 3.27 -18.51
CA PHE A 194 -0.59 4.23 -17.51
C PHE A 194 -1.17 5.63 -17.71
N ARG A 195 -1.22 6.11 -18.95
CA ARG A 195 -1.83 7.41 -19.27
C ARG A 195 -3.30 7.45 -18.88
N LYS A 196 -4.04 6.35 -19.13
CA LYS A 196 -5.45 6.23 -18.79
C LYS A 196 -5.69 6.25 -17.29
N VAL A 197 -4.94 5.46 -16.51
CA VAL A 197 -5.12 5.47 -15.04
C VAL A 197 -4.63 6.77 -14.40
N ALA A 198 -3.69 7.49 -15.02
CA ALA A 198 -3.18 8.76 -14.51
C ALA A 198 -4.10 9.96 -14.78
N LEU A 199 -5.06 9.87 -15.71
CA LEU A 199 -5.98 10.92 -16.15
C LEU A 199 -5.33 12.11 -16.89
N ASN A 200 -4.10 12.49 -16.57
CA ASN A 200 -3.37 13.59 -17.21
C ASN A 200 -1.84 13.38 -17.14
N SER A 201 -1.10 14.21 -17.88
CA SER A 201 0.37 14.12 -17.97
C SER A 201 1.08 14.42 -16.64
N GLU A 202 0.59 15.37 -15.84
CA GLU A 202 1.21 15.75 -14.56
C GLU A 202 1.19 14.59 -13.55
N ASN A 203 0.05 13.89 -13.47
CA ASN A 203 -0.12 12.70 -12.62
C ASN A 203 0.76 11.55 -13.11
N PHE A 204 0.87 11.36 -14.44
CA PHE A 204 1.75 10.36 -15.04
C PHE A 204 3.22 10.62 -14.71
N GLU A 205 3.68 11.87 -14.87
CA GLU A 205 5.06 12.27 -14.52
C GLU A 205 5.32 12.12 -13.02
N THR A 206 4.38 12.54 -12.17
CA THR A 206 4.48 12.36 -10.70
C THR A 206 4.63 10.89 -10.34
N LEU A 207 3.81 10.02 -10.95
CA LEU A 207 3.88 8.57 -10.74
C LEU A 207 5.26 8.02 -11.13
N MET A 208 5.71 8.31 -12.35
CA MET A 208 6.98 7.77 -12.86
C MET A 208 8.19 8.27 -12.06
N ASN A 209 8.21 9.55 -11.69
CA ASN A 209 9.28 10.13 -10.89
C ASN A 209 9.34 9.50 -9.49
N GLU A 210 8.19 9.36 -8.82
CA GLU A 210 8.18 8.76 -7.49
C GLU A 210 8.50 7.26 -7.54
N MET A 211 8.09 6.55 -8.60
CA MET A 211 8.46 5.14 -8.77
C MET A 211 9.97 4.95 -8.88
N ASN A 212 10.64 5.79 -9.68
CA ASN A 212 12.09 5.74 -9.82
C ASN A 212 12.78 6.03 -8.49
N GLN A 213 12.38 7.11 -7.80
CA GLN A 213 12.95 7.44 -6.50
C GLN A 213 12.69 6.34 -5.46
N ALA A 214 11.48 5.78 -5.42
CA ALA A 214 11.15 4.69 -4.50
C ALA A 214 11.92 3.41 -4.80
N TYR A 215 12.27 3.16 -6.05
CA TYR A 215 13.14 2.06 -6.43
C TYR A 215 14.58 2.29 -5.96
N GLU A 216 15.13 3.49 -6.19
CA GLU A 216 16.48 3.87 -5.73
C GLU A 216 16.62 3.78 -4.21
N ASP A 217 15.60 4.18 -3.45
CA ASP A 217 15.62 4.13 -1.99
C ASP A 217 15.53 2.69 -1.42
N LEU A 218 15.17 1.71 -2.26
CA LEU A 218 14.99 0.29 -1.87
C LEU A 218 16.15 -0.63 -2.29
N VAL A 219 17.02 -0.20 -3.20
CA VAL A 219 18.10 -1.02 -3.81
C VAL A 219 19.46 -0.66 -3.25
#